data_AF-A0A2V9Q016-F1
#
_entry.id   AF-A0A2V9Q016-F1
#
_cell.length_a   1.000
_cell.length_b   1.000
_cell.length_c   1.000
_cell.angle_alpha   90.00
_cell.angle_beta   90.00
_cell.angle_gamma   90.00
#
_symmetry.space_group_name_H-M   'P 1'
#
loop_
_entity.id
_entity.type
_entity.pdbx_description
1 polymer ?
#
loop_
_entity_poly.entity_id
_entity_poly.type
_entity_poly.pdbx_seq_one_letter_code
_entity_poly.pdbx_strand_id
1 'polypeptide(L)' 'MLIADVKKQGFAYLTGSGIGEDHGWPAEESLLVIGTTHDQAIALGTKHGQLAIVWVETGKAAQIVLC' A
#
# COMPACT_ATOMS: atom_id res chain seq x y z
N MET A 1 -13.59 -3.38 -2.77
CA MET A 1 -12.23 -3.94 -2.99
C MET A 1 -11.26 -2.77 -3.14
N LEU A 2 -10.12 -2.80 -2.44
CA LEU A 2 -9.12 -1.71 -2.31
C LEU A 2 -8.85 -0.93 -3.61
N ILE A 3 -8.57 -1.63 -4.71
CA ILE A 3 -8.30 -1.00 -6.03
C ILE A 3 -9.46 -0.12 -6.51
N ALA A 4 -10.71 -0.51 -6.27
CA ALA A 4 -11.86 0.30 -6.66
C ALA A 4 -11.95 1.59 -5.84
N ASP A 5 -11.60 1.53 -4.54
CA ASP A 5 -11.56 2.70 -3.66
C ASP A 5 -10.41 3.65 -4.02
N VAL A 6 -9.25 3.10 -4.40
CA VAL A 6 -8.10 3.86 -4.91
C VAL A 6 -8.46 4.59 -6.21
N LYS A 7 -9.06 3.87 -7.17
CA LYS A 7 -9.53 4.46 -8.44
C LYS A 7 -10.58 5.56 -8.21
N LYS A 8 -11.55 5.31 -7.33
CA LYS A 8 -12.62 6.29 -7.02
C LYS A 8 -12.07 7.59 -6.45
N GLN A 9 -10.97 7.52 -5.70
CA GLN A 9 -10.27 8.69 -5.15
C GLN A 9 -9.33 9.37 -6.16
N GLY A 10 -9.18 8.82 -7.37
CA GLY A 10 -8.38 9.43 -8.43
C GLY A 10 -6.88 9.18 -8.30
N PHE A 11 -6.44 8.27 -7.42
CA PHE A 11 -5.03 7.96 -7.24
C PHE A 11 -4.51 7.01 -8.33
N ALA A 12 -3.26 7.23 -8.73
CA ALA A 12 -2.51 6.27 -9.53
C ALA A 12 -2.06 5.10 -8.64
N TYR A 13 -1.93 3.91 -9.21
CA TYR A 13 -1.45 2.74 -8.48
C TYR A 13 -0.72 1.75 -9.36
N LEU A 14 0.12 0.93 -8.74
CA LEU A 14 0.78 -0.22 -9.33
C LEU A 14 0.50 -1.46 -8.49
N THR A 15 0.14 -2.56 -9.14
CA THR A 15 0.04 -3.87 -8.48
C THR A 15 1.41 -4.52 -8.42
N GLY A 16 1.72 -5.16 -7.30
CA GLY A 16 2.93 -5.92 -7.11
C GLY A 16 2.65 -7.27 -6.46
N SER A 17 3.68 -8.10 -6.39
CA SER A 17 3.64 -9.31 -5.59
C SER A 17 4.99 -9.57 -4.93
N GLY A 18 4.96 -9.85 -3.63
CA GLY A 18 6.13 -10.26 -2.85
C GLY A 18 6.37 -11.75 -3.03
N ILE A 19 7.51 -12.12 -3.61
CA ILE A 19 7.91 -13.52 -3.80
C ILE A 19 9.10 -13.78 -2.88
N GLY A 20 8.93 -14.69 -1.92
CA GLY A 20 10.02 -15.13 -1.05
C GLY A 20 11.02 -16.02 -1.78
N GLU A 21 12.20 -16.20 -1.18
CA GLU A 21 13.21 -17.15 -1.67
C GLU A 21 12.74 -18.60 -1.57
N ASP A 22 11.92 -18.89 -0.56
CA ASP A 22 11.20 -20.16 -0.46
C ASP A 22 9.94 -20.11 -1.33
N HIS A 23 10.04 -20.69 -2.53
CA HIS A 23 8.94 -20.82 -3.48
C HIS A 23 7.78 -21.71 -2.99
N GLY A 24 7.89 -22.34 -1.81
CA GLY A 24 6.77 -23.01 -1.16
C GLY A 24 5.72 -22.05 -0.59
N TRP A 25 6.09 -20.80 -0.34
CA TRP A 25 5.15 -19.77 0.08
C TRP A 25 4.46 -19.14 -1.13
N PRO A 26 3.12 -18.93 -1.08
CA PRO A 26 2.43 -18.22 -2.12
C PRO A 26 2.91 -16.77 -2.18
N ALA A 27 2.95 -16.22 -3.38
CA ALA A 27 3.30 -14.82 -3.56
C ALA A 27 2.24 -13.92 -2.90
N GLU A 28 2.68 -12.91 -2.15
CA GLU A 28 1.78 -12.00 -1.43
C GLU A 28 1.38 -10.83 -2.34
N GLU A 29 0.09 -10.54 -2.46
CA GLU A 29 -0.37 -9.40 -3.25
C GLU A 29 -0.03 -8.07 -2.57
N SER A 30 0.46 -7.09 -3.34
CA SER A 30 0.74 -5.74 -2.85
C SER A 30 0.26 -4.66 -3.80
N LEU A 31 0.07 -3.45 -3.25
CA LEU A 31 -0.40 -2.28 -4.00
C LEU A 31 0.41 -1.04 -3.61
N LEU A 32 1.11 -0.44 -4.57
CA LEU A 32 1.71 0.88 -4.40
C LEU A 32 0.71 1.93 -4.88
N VAL A 33 0.33 2.86 -4.01
CA VAL A 33 -0.56 3.98 -4.33
C VAL A 33 0.26 5.27 -4.36
N ILE A 34 0.08 6.07 -5.41
CA ILE A 34 0.88 7.27 -5.68
C ILE A 34 -0.04 8.50 -5.64
N GLY A 35 0.46 9.57 -5.02
CA GLY A 35 -0.22 10.87 -4.97
C GLY A 35 -1.16 11.06 -3.78
N THR A 36 -1.10 10.17 -2.78
CA THR A 36 -1.79 10.35 -1.50
C THR A 36 -1.00 11.30 -0.60
N THR A 37 -1.66 11.91 0.38
CA THR A 37 -0.99 12.43 1.58
C THR A 37 -0.76 11.31 2.59
N HIS A 38 0.05 11.57 3.62
CA HIS A 38 0.26 10.64 4.73
C HIS A 38 -1.06 10.22 5.39
N ASP A 39 -1.94 11.18 5.72
CA ASP A 39 -3.21 10.90 6.39
C ASP A 39 -4.19 10.14 5.49
N GLN A 40 -4.19 10.43 4.18
CA GLN A 40 -4.99 9.68 3.21
C GLN A 40 -4.54 8.22 3.10
N ALA A 41 -3.22 7.98 3.13
CA ALA A 41 -2.66 6.65 3.07
C ALA A 41 -3.04 5.84 4.32
N ILE A 42 -2.91 6.43 5.51
CA ILE A 42 -3.37 5.81 6.77
C ILE A 42 -4.86 5.50 6.70
N ALA A 43 -5.71 6.48 6.37
CA ALA A 43 -7.15 6.28 6.30
C ALA A 43 -7.57 5.16 5.32
N LEU A 44 -6.86 5.03 4.19
CA LEU A 44 -7.06 3.94 3.24
C LEU A 44 -6.67 2.59 3.86
N GLY A 45 -5.52 2.52 4.54
CA GLY A 45 -5.06 1.34 5.27
C GLY A 45 -6.04 0.90 6.36
N THR A 46 -6.47 1.82 7.22
CA THR A 46 -7.45 1.57 8.30
C THR A 46 -8.76 1.02 7.74
N LYS A 47 -9.28 1.65 6.67
CA LYS A 47 -10.53 1.24 6.01
C LYS A 47 -10.47 -0.21 5.50
N HIS A 48 -9.30 -0.66 5.07
CA HIS A 48 -9.09 -2.01 4.56
C HIS A 48 -8.48 -2.99 5.58
N GLY A 49 -8.49 -2.63 6.86
CA GLY A 49 -8.08 -3.52 7.96
C GLY A 49 -6.58 -3.78 8.02
N GLN A 50 -5.77 -2.90 7.43
CA GLN A 50 -4.32 -2.96 7.61
C GLN A 50 -3.95 -2.54 9.02
N LEU A 51 -3.00 -3.24 9.64
CA LEU A 51 -2.41 -2.81 10.92
C LEU A 51 -1.37 -1.72 10.72
N ALA A 52 -0.69 -1.75 9.58
CA ALA A 52 0.32 -0.79 9.18
C ALA A 52 0.47 -0.76 7.66
N ILE A 53 1.06 0.31 7.14
CA ILE A 53 1.49 0.43 5.76
C ILE A 53 2.94 0.89 5.68
N VAL A 54 3.59 0.64 4.55
CA VAL A 54 4.86 1.27 4.20
C VAL A 54 4.55 2.59 3.48
N TRP A 55 4.95 3.71 4.10
CA TRP A 55 4.82 5.06 3.55
C TRP A 55 6.18 5.58 3.09
N VAL A 56 6.21 6.26 1.95
CA VAL A 56 7.41 6.92 1.47
C VAL A 56 7.05 8.29 0.88
N GLU A 57 7.86 9.28 1.24
CA GLU A 57 7.85 10.60 0.60
C GLU A 57 9.07 10.71 -0.30
N THR A 58 8.92 11.34 -1.46
CA THR A 58 10.01 11.50 -2.43
C THR A 58 11.25 12.10 -1.78
N GLY A 59 12.38 11.41 -1.92
CA GLY A 59 13.67 11.84 -1.35
C GLY A 59 13.86 11.51 0.13
N LYS A 60 12.90 10.82 0.78
CA LYS A 60 13.04 10.32 2.16
C LYS A 60 13.07 8.79 2.17
N ALA A 61 13.56 8.24 3.28
CA ALA A 61 13.49 6.80 3.51
C ALA A 61 12.03 6.37 3.69
N ALA A 62 11.72 5.15 3.24
CA ALA A 62 10.44 4.52 3.52
C ALA A 62 10.32 4.18 5.02
N GLN A 63 9.12 4.27 5.56
CA GLN A 63 8.82 4.03 6.96
C GLN A 63 7.56 3.19 7.12
N ILE A 64 7.51 2.40 8.19
CA ILE A 64 6.28 1.73 8.60
C ILE A 64 5.47 2.72 9.44
N VAL A 65 4.20 2.91 9.07
CA VAL A 65 3.25 3.76 9.80
C VAL A 65 2.03 2.94 10.20
N LEU A 66 1.51 3.18 11.40
CA LEU A 66 0.34 2.48 11.91
C LEU A 66 -0.95 3.08 11.33
N CYS A 67 -1.92 2.20 11.07
CA CYS A 67 -3.21 2.56 10.50
C CYS A 67 -4.31 2.66 11.57
#